data_AF-A0A933UQC7-F1
#
_entry.id   AF-A0A933UQC7-F1
#
_cell.length_a   1.000
_cell.length_b   1.000
_cell.length_c   1.000
_cell.angle_alpha   90.00
_cell.angle_beta   90.00
_cell.angle_gamma   90.00
#
_symmetry.space_group_name_H-M   'P 1'
#
loop_
_entity.id
_entity.type
_entity.pdbx_description
1 polymer ?
#
loop_
_entity_poly.entity_id
_entity_poly.type
_entity_poly.pdbx_seq_one_letter_code
_entity_poly.pdbx_strand_id
1 'polypeptide(L)'
;VLVAPCGYGLADAVAQAHAVVDVLGADLHAGCAVHAVDAGGFVTRPGPRVVDAVEALAAAWHPAAASAAGVTPRPGVVAAVRPA
;
A
#
# COMPACT_ATOMS: atom_id res chain seq x y z
N VAL A 1 -0.22 -8.15 3.28
CA VAL A 1 -1.60 -7.62 3.32
C VAL A 1 -1.62 -6.22 2.70
N LEU A 2 -2.60 -5.93 1.84
CA LEU A 2 -2.85 -4.58 1.33
C LEU A 2 -4.17 -4.06 1.93
N VAL A 3 -4.10 -2.91 2.60
CA VAL A 3 -5.25 -2.22 3.19
C VAL A 3 -5.64 -1.09 2.25
N ALA A 4 -6.73 -1.30 1.51
CA ALA A 4 -7.22 -0.43 0.44
C ALA A 4 -8.68 0.00 0.68
N PRO A 5 -8.96 0.82 1.71
CA PRO A 5 -10.33 1.16 2.07
C PRO A 5 -10.97 2.13 1.08
N CYS A 6 -12.11 1.72 0.50
CA CYS A 6 -12.78 2.48 -0.54
C CYS A 6 -13.09 3.93 -0.13
N GLY A 7 -12.62 4.89 -0.92
CA GLY A 7 -12.91 6.32 -0.73
C GLY A 7 -11.96 7.08 0.18
N TYR A 8 -10.99 6.41 0.83
CA TYR A 8 -10.05 7.03 1.76
C TYR A 8 -8.71 7.39 1.11
N GLY A 9 -8.10 8.47 1.60
CA GLY A 9 -6.73 8.84 1.27
C GLY A 9 -5.68 8.05 2.08
N LEU A 10 -4.39 8.26 1.77
CA LEU A 10 -3.31 7.48 2.37
C LEU A 10 -3.24 7.58 3.91
N ALA A 11 -3.47 8.76 4.49
CA ALA A 11 -3.40 8.95 5.94
C ALA A 11 -4.42 8.08 6.70
N ASP A 12 -5.68 8.09 6.24
CA ASP A 12 -6.73 7.27 6.83
C ASP A 12 -6.49 5.77 6.59
N ALA A 13 -5.97 5.42 5.41
CA ALA A 13 -5.60 4.04 5.09
C ALA A 13 -4.48 3.53 6.02
N VAL A 14 -3.51 4.37 6.38
CA VAL A 14 -2.44 4.02 7.34
C VAL A 14 -3.04 3.77 8.73
N ALA A 15 -3.95 4.64 9.19
CA ALA A 15 -4.63 4.44 10.47
C ALA A 15 -5.39 3.10 10.52
N GLN A 16 -6.09 2.74 9.44
CA GLN A 16 -6.76 1.45 9.34
C GLN A 16 -5.80 0.27 9.23
N ALA A 17 -4.65 0.45 8.57
CA ALA A 17 -3.64 -0.59 8.51
C ALA A 17 -3.01 -0.88 9.87
N HIS A 18 -2.85 0.11 10.75
CA HIS A 18 -2.47 -0.13 12.14
C HIS A 18 -3.54 -0.95 12.87
N ALA A 19 -4.83 -0.62 12.72
CA ALA A 19 -5.90 -1.43 13.30
C ALA A 19 -5.90 -2.88 12.80
N VAL A 20 -5.60 -3.11 11.51
CA VAL A 20 -5.44 -4.47 10.96
C VAL A 20 -4.27 -5.20 11.62
N VAL A 21 -3.13 -4.54 11.81
CA VAL A 21 -1.98 -5.12 12.52
C VAL A 21 -2.33 -5.46 13.96
N ASP A 22 -3.02 -4.56 14.67
CA ASP A 22 -3.41 -4.76 16.07
C ASP A 22 -4.39 -5.94 16.23
N VAL A 23 -5.36 -6.05 15.31
CA VAL A 23 -6.36 -7.14 15.34
C VAL A 23 -5.75 -8.48 14.98
N LEU A 24 -4.88 -8.53 13.97
CA LEU A 24 -4.27 -9.78 13.52
C LEU A 24 -3.13 -10.21 14.45
N GLY A 25 -2.36 -9.29 15.02
CA GLY A 25 -1.30 -9.57 15.97
C GLY A 25 -0.43 -10.78 15.59
N ALA A 26 -0.50 -11.83 16.40
CA ALA A 26 0.25 -13.08 16.23
C ALA A 26 -0.28 -13.99 15.10
N ASP A 27 -1.51 -13.79 14.63
CA ASP A 27 -2.08 -14.55 13.50
C ASP A 27 -1.52 -14.11 12.15
N LEU A 28 -0.87 -12.94 12.11
CA LEU A 28 -0.15 -12.50 10.91
C LEU A 28 1.11 -13.35 10.73
N HIS A 29 1.24 -13.99 9.56
CA HIS A 29 2.42 -14.79 9.23
C HIS A 29 3.71 -13.99 9.40
N ALA A 30 4.74 -14.63 9.96
CA ALA A 30 6.05 -14.03 10.14
C ALA A 30 6.61 -13.51 8.81
N GLY A 31 6.92 -12.22 8.74
CA GLY A 31 7.40 -11.57 7.51
C GLY A 31 6.31 -11.12 6.54
N CYS A 32 5.03 -11.26 6.88
CA CYS A 32 3.96 -10.64 6.09
C CYS A 32 4.03 -9.11 6.25
N ALA A 33 4.32 -8.40 5.16
CA ALA A 33 4.27 -6.94 5.14
C ALA A 33 2.82 -6.45 5.05
N VAL A 34 2.48 -5.42 5.84
CA VAL A 34 1.21 -4.70 5.73
C VAL A 34 1.47 -3.38 5.03
N HIS A 35 0.68 -3.08 3.99
CA HIS A 35 0.76 -1.84 3.25
C HIS A 35 -0.60 -1.13 3.25
N ALA A 36 -0.59 0.18 3.38
CA ALA A 36 -1.74 1.04 3.17
C ALA A 36 -1.64 1.74 1.82
N VAL A 37 -2.76 1.93 1.12
CA VAL A 37 -2.82 2.66 -0.15
C VAL A 37 -3.92 3.71 -0.13
N ASP A 38 -3.71 4.85 -0.79
CA ASP A 38 -4.77 5.80 -1.13
C ASP A 38 -5.74 5.14 -2.13
N ALA A 39 -6.74 4.44 -1.59
CA ALA A 39 -7.71 3.72 -2.39
C ALA A 39 -8.78 4.63 -2.99
N GLY A 40 -9.01 5.82 -2.42
CA GLY A 40 -9.91 6.83 -2.99
C GLY A 40 -9.39 7.40 -4.30
N GLY A 41 -8.08 7.66 -4.38
CA GLY A 41 -7.41 8.27 -5.52
C GLY A 41 -6.83 7.29 -6.54
N PHE A 42 -6.42 6.09 -6.12
CA PHE A 42 -5.61 5.18 -6.94
C PHE A 42 -6.18 3.76 -7.12
N VAL A 43 -7.29 3.42 -6.45
CA VAL A 43 -7.91 2.08 -6.59
C VAL A 43 -9.36 2.18 -7.08
N THR A 44 -10.20 2.93 -6.39
CA THR A 44 -11.65 2.99 -6.66
C THR A 44 -12.01 3.96 -7.79
N ARG A 45 -11.30 5.08 -7.91
CA ARG A 45 -11.47 6.10 -8.96
C ARG A 45 -10.13 6.53 -9.54
N PRO A 46 -9.34 5.58 -10.10
CA PRO A 46 -7.96 5.85 -10.50
C PRO A 46 -7.89 6.84 -11.67
N GLY A 47 -8.85 6.78 -12.60
CA GLY A 47 -8.79 7.56 -13.84
C GLY A 47 -7.44 7.35 -14.53
N PRO A 48 -6.72 8.41 -14.93
CA PRO A 48 -5.40 8.27 -15.57
C PRO A 48 -4.29 7.78 -14.63
N ARG A 49 -4.53 7.73 -13.31
CA ARG A 49 -3.51 7.38 -12.30
C ARG A 49 -3.38 5.88 -12.05
N VAL A 50 -3.97 5.04 -12.89
CA VAL A 50 -3.84 3.58 -12.74
C VAL A 50 -2.39 3.12 -12.84
N VAL A 51 -1.59 3.77 -13.71
CA VAL A 51 -0.16 3.48 -13.83
C VAL A 51 0.58 3.86 -12.54
N ASP A 52 0.33 5.06 -12.00
CA ASP A 52 0.90 5.49 -10.70
C ASP A 52 0.62 4.45 -9.59
N ALA A 53 -0.60 3.89 -9.57
CA ALA A 53 -1.00 2.89 -8.60
C ALA A 53 -0.20 1.58 -8.74
N VAL A 54 -0.10 1.06 -9.97
CA VAL A 54 0.60 -0.18 -10.28
C VAL A 54 2.09 -0.03 -9.98
N GLU A 55 2.70 1.09 -10.37
CA GLU A 55 4.11 1.38 -10.11
C GLU A 55 4.41 1.46 -8.61
N ALA A 56 3.56 2.13 -7.83
CA ALA A 56 3.70 2.22 -6.38
C ALA A 56 3.59 0.85 -5.70
N LEU A 57 2.64 0.02 -6.11
CA LEU A 57 2.48 -1.34 -5.57
C LEU A 57 3.63 -2.25 -5.99
N ALA A 58 4.10 -2.16 -7.23
CA ALA A 58 5.25 -2.91 -7.71
C ALA A 58 6.52 -2.56 -6.93
N ALA A 59 6.77 -1.27 -6.71
CA ALA A 59 7.90 -0.81 -5.91
C ALA A 59 7.79 -1.23 -4.43
N ALA A 60 6.58 -1.26 -3.87
CA ALA A 60 6.35 -1.70 -2.49
C ALA A 60 6.54 -3.21 -2.29
N TRP A 61 6.09 -4.04 -3.24
CA TRP A 61 6.11 -5.51 -3.10
C TRP A 61 7.36 -6.16 -3.69
N HIS A 62 7.94 -5.57 -4.73
CA HIS A 62 9.07 -6.12 -5.47
C HIS A 62 10.13 -5.04 -5.75
N PRO A 63 10.75 -4.44 -4.71
CA PRO A 63 11.63 -3.28 -4.86
C PRO A 63 12.80 -3.52 -5.82
N ALA A 64 13.40 -4.71 -5.80
CA ALA A 64 14.49 -5.05 -6.71
C ALA A 64 14.04 -5.15 -8.18
N ALA A 65 12.90 -5.80 -8.43
CA ALA A 65 12.37 -5.95 -9.79
C ALA A 65 11.85 -4.61 -10.34
N ALA A 66 11.18 -3.82 -9.50
CA ALA A 66 10.72 -2.49 -9.86
C ALA A 66 11.91 -1.57 -10.23
N SER A 67 12.97 -1.58 -9.42
CA SER A 67 14.19 -0.82 -9.73
C SER A 67 14.86 -1.28 -11.03
N ALA A 68 14.98 -2.59 -11.25
CA ALA A 68 15.56 -3.14 -12.49
C ALA A 68 14.73 -2.79 -13.74
N ALA A 69 13.41 -2.69 -13.59
CA ALA A 69 12.48 -2.27 -14.65
C ALA A 69 12.42 -0.74 -14.85
N GLY A 70 13.17 0.05 -14.06
CA GLY A 70 13.18 1.51 -14.16
C GLY A 70 11.91 2.19 -13.62
N VAL A 71 11.15 1.50 -12.77
CA VAL A 71 9.92 2.05 -12.17
C VAL A 71 10.26 3.18 -11.20
N THR A 72 9.65 4.34 -11.39
CA THR A 72 9.78 5.51 -10.51
C THR A 72 8.42 5.84 -9.88
N PRO A 73 8.04 5.19 -8.76
CA PRO A 73 6.70 5.28 -8.22
C PRO A 73 6.39 6.69 -7.72
N ARG A 74 5.17 7.15 -7.99
CA ARG A 74 4.67 8.40 -7.44
C ARG A 74 4.66 8.34 -5.90
N PRO A 75 5.20 9.35 -5.19
CA PRO A 75 5.15 9.38 -3.74
C PRO A 75 3.71 9.59 -3.23
N GLY A 76 3.42 9.11 -2.03
CA GLY A 76 2.13 9.30 -1.37
C GLY A 76 0.99 8.40 -1.87
N VAL A 77 1.32 7.35 -2.64
CA VAL A 77 0.32 6.36 -3.09
C VAL A 77 0.19 5.20 -2.13
N VAL A 78 1.33 4.62 -1.69
CA VAL A 78 1.40 3.45 -0.80
C VAL A 78 2.38 3.74 0.35
N ALA A 79 2.08 3.24 1.55
CA ALA A 79 2.98 3.25 2.70
C ALA A 79 3.07 1.86 3.32
N ALA A 80 4.26 1.48 3.78
CA ALA A 80 4.42 0.28 4.61
C ALA A 80 4.02 0.61 6.06
N VAL A 81 3.28 -0.30 6.69
CA VAL A 81 2.91 -0.22 8.10
C VAL A 81 3.58 -1.38 8.84
N ARG A 82 4.31 -1.05 9.89
CA ARG A 82 4.97 -2.03 10.75
C ARG A 82 4.20 -2.15 12.07
N PRO A 83 4.15 -3.35 12.67
CA PRO A 83 3.77 -3.48 14.08
C PRO A 83 4.67 -2.59 14.95
N ALA A 84 4.07 -2.03 16.00
CA ALA A 84 4.80 -1.29 17.04
C ALA A 84 5.68 -2.24 17.87
#